data_AF-A0A182F5E5-F1
#
_entry.id   AF-A0A182F5E5-F1
#
_cell.length_a   1.000
_cell.length_b   1.000
_cell.length_c   1.000
_cell.angle_alpha   90.00
_cell.angle_beta   90.00
_cell.angle_gamma   90.00
#
_symmetry.space_group_name_H-M   'P 1'
#
loop_
_entity.id
_entity.type
_entity.pdbx_description
1 polymer ?
#
loop_
_entity_poly.entity_id
_entity_poly.type
_entity_poly.pdbx_seq_one_letter_code
_entity_poly.pdbx_strand_id
1 'polypeptide(L)'
;MQRFPVVWGVVVVVVLLLVIQDVAPMMQLRFPYSHTNFSLALYKAAFNEEQNVVVAPFTLQNSIAMLYSIATGTTRDRLREVFALPANFTEFISNQKELHYSLADGSEGFRMKNRIIVNGFREVDARMRDIMSEDLNTLLMYLDFGQRESVIRRANHFLNVRTNGLIRDTLFLGDVPKHLQLIQLSAGSCRPPFASGFDPRDTFARDFRTGWIEKLYQTNTMYKEGEFRFARIPELEIEVLELPFQSRSDSIMWIMLPDRDAGLERIVKALEPEHFDAIHAHFSMKRASIVVPVFSIKTEFNATDFLRDTVGLEAMFRLRELRFFDDHDSSLDSVMHRAAISVHERTAEAGGVATVHSFSKRSAASYQFYVGRSFLFAILKRSSKQILFIGHLYKPHDLVEV
;
A
#
# COMPACT_ATOMS: atom_id res chain seq x y z
N MET A 1 30.72 -60.36 -56.56
CA MET A 1 31.29 -59.00 -56.65
C MET A 1 30.18 -58.04 -57.00
N GLN A 2 29.65 -57.29 -56.03
CA GLN A 2 29.19 -55.90 -56.19
C GLN A 2 28.68 -55.42 -54.83
N ARG A 3 29.26 -54.29 -54.41
CA ARG A 3 29.12 -53.68 -53.10
C ARG A 3 27.80 -52.90 -53.04
N PHE A 4 27.03 -53.08 -51.97
CA PHE A 4 25.99 -52.12 -51.57
C PHE A 4 26.47 -51.35 -50.34
N PRO A 5 26.30 -50.02 -50.30
CA PRO A 5 26.90 -49.17 -49.28
C PRO A 5 26.08 -49.15 -48.00
N VAL A 6 26.79 -49.10 -46.88
CA VAL A 6 26.26 -48.84 -45.53
C VAL A 6 25.78 -47.39 -45.48
N VAL A 7 24.46 -47.18 -45.45
CA VAL A 7 23.85 -45.88 -45.17
C VAL A 7 23.76 -45.74 -43.65
N TRP A 8 24.62 -44.90 -43.08
CA TRP A 8 24.47 -44.42 -41.71
C TRP A 8 23.28 -43.47 -41.64
N GLY A 9 22.13 -44.00 -41.21
CA GLY A 9 20.99 -43.18 -40.82
C GLY A 9 21.28 -42.49 -39.50
N VAL A 10 21.62 -41.19 -39.56
CA VAL A 10 21.67 -40.33 -38.37
C VAL A 10 20.23 -40.12 -37.91
N VAL A 11 19.83 -40.83 -36.86
CA VAL A 11 18.58 -40.56 -36.15
C VAL A 11 18.82 -39.31 -35.29
N VAL A 12 18.47 -38.14 -35.81
CA VAL A 12 18.35 -36.93 -35.00
C VAL A 12 17.04 -37.04 -34.22
N VAL A 13 17.12 -37.53 -32.98
CA VAL A 13 16.01 -37.41 -32.02
C VAL A 13 15.98 -35.95 -31.56
N VAL A 14 15.11 -35.15 -32.19
CA VAL A 14 14.73 -33.84 -31.66
C VAL A 14 13.85 -34.09 -30.44
N VAL A 15 14.45 -34.09 -29.25
CA VAL A 15 13.70 -34.01 -27.99
C VAL A 15 13.18 -32.59 -27.87
N LEU A 16 11.94 -32.37 -28.30
CA LEU A 16 11.15 -31.19 -27.94
C LEU A 16 10.89 -31.27 -26.43
N LEU A 17 11.75 -30.62 -25.65
CA LEU A 17 11.44 -30.24 -24.27
C LEU A 17 10.34 -29.16 -24.33
N LEU A 18 9.09 -29.61 -24.39
CA LEU A 18 7.96 -28.80 -23.97
C LEU A 18 8.17 -28.53 -22.48
N VAL A 19 8.79 -27.39 -22.17
CA VAL A 19 8.65 -26.78 -20.86
C VAL A 19 7.20 -26.34 -20.77
N ILE A 20 6.33 -27.27 -20.35
CA ILE A 20 5.05 -26.92 -19.76
C ILE A 20 5.45 -26.19 -18.48
N GLN A 21 5.55 -24.86 -18.56
CA GLN A 21 5.40 -24.04 -17.38
C GLN A 21 3.95 -24.28 -16.96
N ASP A 22 3.74 -25.25 -16.07
CA ASP A 22 2.60 -25.24 -15.18
C ASP A 22 2.74 -23.95 -14.36
N VAL A 23 2.30 -22.85 -14.96
CA VAL A 23 1.85 -21.70 -14.21
C VAL A 23 0.61 -22.21 -13.51
N ALA A 24 0.81 -22.77 -12.30
CA ALA A 24 -0.29 -22.97 -11.38
C ALA A 24 -1.11 -21.68 -11.44
N PRO A 25 -2.43 -21.74 -11.71
CA PRO A 25 -3.22 -20.53 -11.77
C PRO A 25 -3.00 -19.83 -10.44
N MET A 26 -2.34 -18.65 -10.46
CA MET A 26 -2.24 -17.81 -9.27
C MET A 26 -3.67 -17.68 -8.77
N MET A 27 -3.93 -18.22 -7.58
CA MET A 27 -5.24 -18.12 -6.98
C MET A 27 -5.45 -16.63 -6.76
N GLN A 28 -6.31 -16.01 -7.58
CA GLN A 28 -6.58 -14.59 -7.42
C GLN A 28 -7.29 -14.43 -6.08
N LEU A 29 -6.55 -13.98 -5.07
CA LEU A 29 -7.10 -13.60 -3.77
C LEU A 29 -8.23 -12.60 -4.02
N ARG A 30 -9.46 -13.04 -3.75
CA ARG A 30 -10.66 -12.20 -3.80
C ARG A 30 -10.85 -11.61 -2.43
N PHE A 31 -10.80 -10.29 -2.35
CA PHE A 31 -11.07 -9.57 -1.11
C PHE A 31 -12.55 -9.18 -1.06
N PRO A 32 -13.28 -9.52 0.01
CA PRO A 32 -14.66 -9.09 0.18
C PRO A 32 -14.78 -7.56 0.32
N TYR A 33 -15.98 -7.03 0.11
CA TYR A 33 -16.31 -5.61 0.32
C TYR A 33 -15.92 -5.07 1.70
N SER A 34 -15.83 -5.94 2.72
CA SER A 34 -15.32 -5.58 4.04
C SER A 34 -13.91 -4.98 4.01
N HIS A 35 -13.06 -5.36 3.04
CA HIS A 35 -11.72 -4.79 2.91
C HIS A 35 -11.74 -3.34 2.42
N THR A 36 -12.59 -3.04 1.44
CA THR A 36 -12.81 -1.67 0.97
C THR A 36 -13.42 -0.82 2.08
N ASN A 37 -14.43 -1.33 2.79
CA ASN A 37 -15.04 -0.66 3.94
C ASN A 37 -14.01 -0.29 5.01
N PHE A 38 -13.18 -1.25 5.43
CA PHE A 38 -12.10 -0.96 6.38
C PHE A 38 -11.13 0.09 5.85
N SER A 39 -10.79 0.04 4.56
CA SER A 39 -9.88 0.99 3.92
C SER A 39 -10.42 2.42 3.95
N LEU A 40 -11.69 2.59 3.64
CA LEU A 40 -12.37 3.88 3.70
C LEU A 40 -12.55 4.35 5.14
N ALA A 41 -12.90 3.45 6.07
CA ALA A 41 -13.03 3.80 7.48
C ALA A 41 -11.69 4.27 8.08
N LEU A 42 -10.59 3.58 7.77
CA LEU A 42 -9.25 4.00 8.21
C LEU A 42 -8.87 5.36 7.63
N TYR A 43 -9.14 5.58 6.34
CA TYR A 43 -8.86 6.85 5.70
C TYR A 43 -9.70 7.99 6.29
N LYS A 44 -11.01 7.77 6.48
CA LYS A 44 -11.91 8.73 7.14
C LYS A 44 -11.45 9.04 8.58
N ALA A 45 -10.97 8.04 9.33
CA ALA A 45 -10.45 8.23 10.68
C ALA A 45 -9.12 9.00 10.72
N ALA A 46 -8.28 8.86 9.69
CA ALA A 46 -7.02 9.59 9.57
C ALA A 46 -7.17 10.96 8.86
N PHE A 47 -8.36 11.28 8.34
CA PHE A 47 -8.58 12.46 7.52
C PHE A 47 -8.35 13.74 8.33
N ASN A 48 -7.62 14.67 7.72
CA ASN A 48 -7.43 16.02 8.20
C ASN A 48 -7.50 16.97 7.00
N GLU A 49 -8.39 17.95 7.06
CA GLU A 49 -8.68 18.84 5.94
C GLU A 49 -7.58 19.86 5.64
N GLU A 50 -6.62 20.06 6.55
CA GLU A 50 -5.53 21.03 6.42
C GLU A 50 -4.13 20.39 6.28
N GLN A 51 -4.08 19.05 6.25
CA GLN A 51 -2.85 18.28 6.20
C GLN A 51 -2.87 17.27 5.07
N ASN A 52 -1.68 16.86 4.65
CA ASN A 52 -1.53 15.75 3.72
C ASN A 52 -1.67 14.44 4.49
N VAL A 53 -2.47 13.52 3.97
CA VAL A 53 -2.70 12.23 4.61
C VAL A 53 -2.45 11.12 3.61
N VAL A 54 -1.79 10.06 4.06
CA VAL A 54 -1.73 8.78 3.38
C VAL A 54 -1.91 7.69 4.43
N VAL A 55 -2.73 6.70 4.15
CA VAL A 55 -2.79 5.47 4.96
C VAL A 55 -2.51 4.28 4.05
N ALA A 56 -2.05 3.18 4.65
CA ALA A 56 -1.82 1.92 3.96
C ALA A 56 -2.75 0.84 4.53
N PRO A 57 -4.06 0.85 4.20
CA PRO A 57 -5.04 0.02 4.90
C PRO A 57 -4.72 -1.46 4.82
N PHE A 58 -4.35 -1.94 3.64
CA PHE A 58 -3.94 -3.32 3.45
C PHE A 58 -2.76 -3.72 4.34
N THR A 59 -1.82 -2.80 4.60
CA THR A 59 -0.71 -3.06 5.53
C THR A 59 -1.20 -3.22 6.98
N LEU A 60 -2.13 -2.36 7.41
CA LEU A 60 -2.72 -2.44 8.74
C LEU A 60 -3.59 -3.70 8.90
N GLN A 61 -4.46 -3.98 7.92
CA GLN A 61 -5.31 -5.18 7.91
C GLN A 61 -4.48 -6.44 8.07
N ASN A 62 -3.44 -6.61 7.25
CA ASN A 62 -2.59 -7.79 7.35
C ASN A 62 -1.87 -7.86 8.69
N SER A 63 -1.39 -6.72 9.20
CA SER A 63 -0.77 -6.66 10.52
C SER A 63 -1.71 -7.18 11.61
N ILE A 64 -2.97 -6.76 11.60
CA ILE A 64 -3.95 -7.15 12.63
C ILE A 64 -4.48 -8.56 12.39
N ALA A 65 -4.69 -8.97 11.14
CA ALA A 65 -5.13 -10.31 10.79
C ALA A 65 -4.16 -11.39 11.29
N MET A 66 -2.86 -11.10 11.35
CA MET A 66 -1.86 -12.01 11.95
C MET A 66 -2.16 -12.34 13.43
N LEU A 67 -2.86 -11.47 14.17
CA LEU A 67 -3.24 -11.76 15.55
C LEU A 67 -4.30 -12.85 15.65
N TYR A 68 -4.97 -13.21 14.54
CA TYR A 68 -5.91 -14.32 14.48
C TYR A 68 -5.27 -15.65 14.93
N SER A 69 -3.97 -15.84 14.72
CA SER A 69 -3.27 -17.06 15.18
C SER A 69 -3.02 -17.14 16.68
N ILE A 70 -3.18 -16.05 17.42
CA ILE A 70 -3.10 -16.02 18.90
C ILE A 70 -4.37 -15.58 19.59
N ALA A 71 -5.33 -15.06 18.85
CA ALA A 71 -6.60 -14.69 19.41
C ALA A 71 -7.36 -15.92 19.89
N THR A 72 -8.08 -15.76 21.00
CA THR A 72 -8.93 -16.80 21.56
C THR A 72 -10.38 -16.33 21.65
N GLY A 73 -11.29 -17.27 21.89
CA GLY A 73 -12.71 -17.00 22.12
C GLY A 73 -13.31 -15.98 21.16
N THR A 74 -13.94 -14.95 21.74
CA THR A 74 -14.67 -13.91 21.00
C THR A 74 -13.76 -13.04 20.13
N THR A 75 -12.54 -12.74 20.56
CA THR A 75 -11.58 -11.96 19.77
C THR A 75 -11.24 -12.67 18.47
N ARG A 76 -11.03 -13.99 18.53
CA ARG A 76 -10.75 -14.79 17.33
C ARG A 76 -11.90 -14.76 16.33
N ASP A 77 -13.12 -14.95 16.82
CA ASP A 77 -14.32 -14.95 15.98
C ASP A 77 -14.56 -13.58 15.34
N ARG A 78 -14.32 -12.50 16.09
CA ARG A 78 -14.47 -11.14 15.59
C ARG A 78 -13.42 -10.77 14.55
N LEU A 79 -12.15 -11.14 14.75
CA LEU A 79 -11.09 -10.96 13.75
C LEU A 79 -11.43 -11.68 12.45
N ARG A 80 -11.96 -12.91 12.55
CA ARG A 80 -12.40 -13.69 11.40
C ARG A 80 -13.53 -13.00 10.65
N GLU A 81 -14.53 -12.49 11.35
CA GLU A 81 -15.66 -11.78 10.75
C GLU A 81 -15.22 -10.49 10.05
N VAL A 82 -14.48 -9.64 10.76
CA VAL A 82 -14.07 -8.31 10.28
C VAL A 82 -13.20 -8.40 9.03
N PHE A 83 -12.22 -9.31 9.03
CA PHE A 83 -11.27 -9.48 7.92
C PHE A 83 -11.64 -10.63 6.98
N ALA A 84 -12.84 -11.20 7.12
CA ALA A 84 -13.33 -12.34 6.34
C ALA A 84 -12.31 -13.49 6.23
N LEU A 85 -11.68 -13.84 7.34
CA LEU A 85 -10.63 -14.86 7.37
C LEU A 85 -11.22 -16.27 7.26
N PRO A 86 -10.46 -17.24 6.69
CA PRO A 86 -10.87 -18.64 6.69
C PRO A 86 -11.04 -19.18 8.11
N ALA A 87 -12.10 -19.96 8.31
CA ALA A 87 -12.28 -20.71 9.57
C ALA A 87 -11.22 -21.82 9.72
N ASN A 88 -10.77 -22.39 8.60
CA ASN A 88 -9.67 -23.35 8.59
C ASN A 88 -8.34 -22.62 8.82
N PHE A 89 -7.68 -22.93 9.93
CA PHE A 89 -6.44 -22.27 10.31
C PHE A 89 -5.28 -22.54 9.33
N THR A 90 -5.18 -23.74 8.78
CA THR A 90 -4.15 -24.09 7.79
C THR A 90 -4.36 -23.31 6.48
N GLU A 91 -5.62 -23.13 6.08
CA GLU A 91 -5.97 -22.31 4.92
C GLU A 91 -5.62 -20.84 5.15
N PHE A 92 -5.94 -20.30 6.33
CA PHE A 92 -5.52 -18.94 6.71
C PHE A 92 -4.00 -18.75 6.59
N ILE A 93 -3.22 -19.67 7.15
CA ILE A 93 -1.75 -19.61 7.11
C ILE A 93 -1.23 -19.68 5.66
N SER A 94 -1.75 -20.60 4.85
CA SER A 94 -1.37 -20.71 3.43
C SER A 94 -1.68 -19.43 2.65
N ASN A 95 -2.87 -18.85 2.85
CA ASN A 95 -3.26 -17.61 2.18
C ASN A 95 -2.35 -16.43 2.60
N GLN A 96 -1.98 -16.34 3.89
CA GLN A 96 -1.07 -15.32 4.38
C GLN A 96 0.35 -15.48 3.82
N LYS A 97 0.84 -16.72 3.69
CA LYS A 97 2.12 -17.01 3.03
C LYS A 97 2.12 -16.54 1.59
N GLU A 98 1.13 -16.96 0.81
CA GLU A 98 1.00 -16.58 -0.60
C GLU A 98 0.94 -15.06 -0.76
N LEU A 99 0.15 -14.40 0.08
CA LEU A 99 0.07 -12.95 0.12
C LEU A 99 1.43 -12.32 0.39
N HIS A 100 2.15 -12.79 1.40
CA HIS A 100 3.47 -12.27 1.73
C HIS A 100 4.48 -12.47 0.59
N TYR A 101 4.50 -13.66 -0.03
CA TYR A 101 5.35 -13.95 -1.18
C TYR A 101 5.06 -13.03 -2.36
N SER A 102 3.78 -12.81 -2.68
CA SER A 102 3.36 -11.92 -3.77
C SER A 102 3.82 -10.48 -3.60
N LEU A 103 4.07 -10.06 -2.36
CA LEU A 103 4.50 -8.70 -2.00
C LEU A 103 6.00 -8.59 -1.70
N ALA A 104 6.71 -9.72 -1.58
CA ALA A 104 8.09 -9.77 -1.14
C ALA A 104 9.09 -9.33 -2.23
N ASP A 105 8.74 -9.52 -3.51
CA ASP A 105 9.61 -9.22 -4.65
C ASP A 105 9.93 -7.72 -4.77
N GLY A 106 9.13 -6.84 -4.15
CA GLY A 106 9.37 -5.38 -4.12
C GLY A 106 9.35 -4.69 -5.49
N SER A 107 9.11 -5.46 -6.56
CA SER A 107 8.99 -5.05 -7.96
C SER A 107 7.82 -4.10 -8.19
N GLU A 108 6.85 -4.09 -7.28
CA GLU A 108 5.70 -3.17 -7.33
C GLU A 108 5.97 -1.81 -6.67
N GLY A 109 7.19 -1.56 -6.18
CA GLY A 109 7.57 -0.33 -5.48
C GLY A 109 6.89 -0.16 -4.11
N PHE A 110 6.06 -1.11 -3.70
CA PHE A 110 5.43 -1.22 -2.38
C PHE A 110 6.28 -2.08 -1.44
N ARG A 111 6.37 -1.68 -0.17
CA ARG A 111 6.97 -2.45 0.92
C ARG A 111 6.08 -2.39 2.15
N MET A 112 5.76 -3.56 2.68
CA MET A 112 5.05 -3.76 3.95
C MET A 112 6.00 -4.32 5.02
N LYS A 113 5.92 -3.79 6.25
CA LYS A 113 6.64 -4.29 7.42
C LYS A 113 5.76 -4.28 8.65
N ASN A 114 5.61 -5.46 9.24
CA ASN A 114 4.88 -5.66 10.49
C ASN A 114 5.86 -6.16 11.56
N ARG A 115 5.75 -5.62 12.78
CA ARG A 115 6.53 -6.08 13.94
C ARG A 115 5.68 -5.99 15.20
N ILE A 116 5.98 -6.85 16.16
CA ILE A 116 5.46 -6.73 17.51
C ILE A 116 6.66 -6.52 18.43
N ILE A 117 6.63 -5.43 19.18
CA ILE A 117 7.61 -5.14 20.20
C ILE A 117 7.10 -5.70 21.52
N VAL A 118 7.92 -6.54 22.14
CA VAL A 118 7.65 -7.20 23.41
C VAL A 118 8.47 -6.53 24.49
N ASN A 119 7.82 -6.13 25.58
CA ASN A 119 8.49 -5.49 26.70
C ASN A 119 9.31 -6.52 27.51
N GLY A 120 10.63 -6.40 27.41
CA GLY A 120 11.60 -7.30 28.05
C GLY A 120 11.79 -8.63 27.32
N PHE A 121 12.53 -9.54 27.94
CA PHE A 121 12.90 -10.85 27.37
C PHE A 121 12.02 -11.96 27.96
N ARG A 122 10.71 -11.84 27.77
CA ARG A 122 9.75 -12.86 28.20
C ARG A 122 9.66 -13.97 27.15
N GLU A 123 9.48 -15.20 27.61
CA GLU A 123 9.34 -16.34 26.72
C GLU A 123 7.96 -16.31 26.05
N VAL A 124 7.97 -16.13 24.73
CA VAL A 124 6.79 -16.20 23.86
C VAL A 124 6.56 -17.65 23.49
N ASP A 125 5.29 -18.08 23.42
CA ASP A 125 4.91 -19.42 22.96
C ASP A 125 5.70 -19.80 21.71
N ALA A 126 6.42 -20.92 21.78
CA ALA A 126 7.34 -21.35 20.72
C ALA A 126 6.59 -21.56 19.40
N ARG A 127 5.41 -22.19 19.47
CA ARG A 127 4.58 -22.42 18.30
C ARG A 127 4.14 -21.11 17.65
N MET A 128 3.76 -20.11 18.45
CA MET A 128 3.39 -18.82 17.91
C MET A 128 4.58 -18.09 17.29
N ARG A 129 5.73 -18.12 17.96
CA ARG A 129 6.96 -17.53 17.43
C ARG A 129 7.30 -18.09 16.06
N ASP A 130 7.13 -19.39 15.87
CA ASP A 130 7.38 -20.07 14.61
C ASP A 130 6.35 -19.66 13.55
N ILE A 131 5.06 -19.67 13.88
CA ILE A 131 3.99 -19.19 12.97
C ILE A 131 4.24 -17.73 12.55
N MET A 132 4.52 -16.84 13.50
CA MET A 132 4.77 -15.43 13.19
C MET A 132 5.98 -15.27 12.29
N SER A 133 7.07 -15.98 12.56
CA SER A 133 8.34 -15.79 11.86
C SER A 133 8.39 -16.49 10.51
N GLU A 134 8.00 -17.77 10.43
CA GLU A 134 8.08 -18.62 9.24
C GLU A 134 6.89 -18.43 8.30
N ASP A 135 5.69 -18.19 8.86
CA ASP A 135 4.46 -18.17 8.06
C ASP A 135 3.97 -16.76 7.75
N LEU A 136 4.16 -15.82 8.68
CA LEU A 136 3.60 -14.46 8.60
C LEU A 136 4.67 -13.37 8.38
N ASN A 137 5.94 -13.75 8.21
CA ASN A 137 7.12 -12.88 8.11
C ASN A 137 7.14 -11.70 9.11
N THR A 138 6.71 -11.99 10.33
CA THR A 138 6.63 -11.05 11.43
C THR A 138 7.62 -11.47 12.50
N LEU A 139 8.63 -10.63 12.69
CA LEU A 139 9.60 -10.84 13.76
C LEU A 139 9.16 -10.11 15.03
N LEU A 140 9.46 -10.73 16.16
CA LEU A 140 9.31 -10.14 17.48
C LEU A 140 10.55 -9.34 17.84
N MET A 141 10.35 -8.16 18.42
CA MET A 141 11.44 -7.32 18.93
C MET A 141 11.35 -7.26 20.46
N TYR A 142 12.23 -7.99 21.13
CA TYR A 142 12.33 -7.97 22.59
C TYR A 142 13.12 -6.73 23.03
N LEU A 143 12.43 -5.76 23.63
CA LEU A 143 12.99 -4.47 24.02
C LEU A 143 12.48 -4.06 25.40
N ASP A 144 13.37 -3.61 26.28
CA ASP A 144 13.01 -3.17 27.63
C ASP A 144 12.40 -1.76 27.60
N PHE A 145 11.12 -1.62 27.95
CA PHE A 145 10.42 -0.33 27.95
C PHE A 145 10.86 0.58 29.11
N GLY A 146 11.59 0.04 30.08
CA GLY A 146 12.37 0.84 31.03
C GLY A 146 13.41 1.72 30.35
N GLN A 147 13.95 1.29 29.19
CA GLN A 147 14.94 1.96 28.36
C GLN A 147 14.32 2.62 27.12
N ARG A 148 13.28 3.45 27.31
CA ARG A 148 12.43 4.04 26.26
C ARG A 148 13.19 4.58 25.04
N GLU A 149 14.25 5.35 25.25
CA GLU A 149 15.06 5.91 24.15
C GLU A 149 15.73 4.83 23.30
N SER A 150 16.20 3.74 23.92
CA SER A 150 16.76 2.58 23.23
C SER A 150 15.68 1.87 22.40
N VAL A 151 14.47 1.73 22.95
CA VAL A 151 13.32 1.15 22.22
C VAL A 151 13.02 1.96 20.97
N ILE A 152 12.85 3.27 21.11
CA ILE A 152 12.55 4.21 20.03
C ILE A 152 13.63 4.14 18.96
N ARG A 153 14.90 4.28 19.34
CA ARG A 153 16.02 4.26 18.41
C ARG A 153 16.07 2.95 17.61
N ARG A 154 15.89 1.80 18.26
CA ARG A 154 15.93 0.49 17.59
C ARG A 154 14.73 0.28 16.65
N ALA A 155 13.52 0.63 17.10
CA ALA A 155 12.31 0.53 16.27
C ALA A 155 12.37 1.45 15.04
N ASN A 156 12.77 2.71 15.24
CA ASN A 156 12.91 3.69 14.17
C ASN A 156 14.03 3.30 13.19
N HIS A 157 15.18 2.84 13.69
CA HIS A 157 16.26 2.32 12.84
C HIS A 157 15.80 1.14 11.98
N PHE A 158 15.08 0.18 12.58
CA PHE A 158 14.54 -0.97 11.85
C PHE A 158 13.62 -0.52 10.70
N LEU A 159 12.67 0.38 10.95
CA LEU A 159 11.74 0.84 9.91
C LEU A 159 12.43 1.72 8.86
N ASN A 160 13.38 2.56 9.25
CA ASN A 160 14.18 3.35 8.32
C ASN A 160 14.90 2.46 7.29
N VAL A 161 15.58 1.41 7.76
CA VAL A 161 16.28 0.46 6.89
C VAL A 161 15.30 -0.30 6.00
N ARG A 162 14.18 -0.77 6.56
CA ARG A 162 13.24 -1.64 5.82
C ARG A 162 12.30 -0.88 4.88
N THR A 163 12.21 0.43 4.99
CA THR A 163 11.42 1.32 4.12
C THR A 163 12.30 2.17 3.20
N ASN A 164 13.59 1.85 3.08
CA ASN A 164 14.57 2.59 2.28
C ASN A 164 14.50 4.11 2.55
N GLY A 165 14.47 4.48 3.83
CA GLY A 165 14.51 5.86 4.27
C GLY A 165 13.20 6.64 4.24
N LEU A 166 12.09 6.06 3.77
CA LEU A 166 10.79 6.76 3.70
C LEU A 166 10.13 6.93 5.06
N ILE A 167 10.29 5.95 5.96
CA ILE A 167 9.73 5.99 7.31
C ILE A 167 10.90 5.96 8.29
N ARG A 168 11.31 7.15 8.75
CA ARG A 168 12.43 7.31 9.70
C ARG A 168 11.97 7.22 11.14
N ASP A 169 10.89 7.92 11.47
CA ASP A 169 10.37 8.01 12.82
C ASP A 169 9.02 7.30 12.90
N THR A 170 8.90 6.37 13.84
CA THR A 170 7.72 5.53 14.05
C THR A 170 7.24 5.63 15.47
N LEU A 171 8.13 5.47 16.45
CA LEU A 171 7.80 5.64 17.85
C LEU A 171 8.38 6.94 18.38
N PHE A 172 7.61 7.59 19.24
CA PHE A 172 8.00 8.72 20.05
C PHE A 172 7.99 8.34 21.51
N LEU A 173 8.54 9.22 22.37
CA LEU A 173 8.57 8.98 23.82
C LEU A 173 7.17 8.65 24.36
N GLY A 174 6.15 9.40 23.96
CA GLY A 174 4.75 9.18 24.37
C GLY A 174 4.22 7.78 24.07
N ASP A 175 4.72 7.12 23.02
CA ASP A 175 4.20 5.84 22.53
C ASP A 175 4.73 4.63 23.31
N VAL A 176 5.78 4.80 24.13
CA VAL A 176 6.42 3.71 24.89
C VAL A 176 6.34 3.94 26.40
N PRO A 177 5.15 3.96 27.03
CA PRO A 177 5.02 3.87 28.49
C PRO A 177 5.63 2.58 29.04
N LYS A 178 6.25 2.65 30.23
CA LYS A 178 6.96 1.51 30.85
C LYS A 178 6.06 0.31 31.20
N HIS A 179 4.76 0.55 31.37
CA HIS A 179 3.80 -0.46 31.80
C HIS A 179 3.21 -1.28 30.63
N LEU A 180 3.39 -0.86 29.38
CA LEU A 180 2.91 -1.61 28.23
C LEU A 180 3.69 -2.92 28.09
N GLN A 181 3.03 -3.96 27.62
CA GLN A 181 3.60 -5.27 27.33
C GLN A 181 3.91 -5.46 25.84
N LEU A 182 2.98 -5.10 24.95
CA LEU A 182 3.01 -5.37 23.52
C LEU A 182 2.63 -4.13 22.71
N ILE A 183 3.53 -3.68 21.83
CA ILE A 183 3.25 -2.64 20.84
C ILE A 183 3.35 -3.26 19.45
N GLN A 184 2.28 -3.18 18.67
CA GLN A 184 2.30 -3.60 17.28
C GLN A 184 2.63 -2.42 16.36
N LEU A 185 3.59 -2.65 15.46
CA LEU A 185 3.99 -1.72 14.43
C LEU A 185 3.55 -2.24 13.06
N SER A 186 2.86 -1.39 12.31
CA SER A 186 2.49 -1.60 10.91
C SER A 186 3.03 -0.46 10.08
N ALA A 187 3.86 -0.77 9.07
CA ALA A 187 4.50 0.23 8.23
C ALA A 187 4.39 -0.12 6.75
N GLY A 188 3.69 0.73 5.99
CA GLY A 188 3.56 0.63 4.54
C GLY A 188 4.29 1.77 3.85
N SER A 189 5.15 1.46 2.89
CA SER A 189 5.83 2.50 2.08
C SER A 189 5.72 2.20 0.60
N CYS A 190 5.51 3.21 -0.24
CA CYS A 190 5.42 3.05 -1.68
C CYS A 190 6.18 4.13 -2.46
N ARG A 191 6.93 3.69 -3.47
CA ARG A 191 7.43 4.52 -4.58
C ARG A 191 6.86 3.96 -5.87
N PRO A 192 5.76 4.51 -6.41
CA PRO A 192 5.11 4.00 -7.61
C PRO A 192 6.08 3.86 -8.80
N PRO A 193 6.36 2.64 -9.29
CA PRO A 193 7.17 2.43 -10.48
C PRO A 193 6.25 2.53 -11.71
N PHE A 194 5.93 3.75 -12.14
CA PHE A 194 5.04 3.95 -13.29
C PHE A 194 5.50 3.19 -14.53
N ALA A 195 4.57 2.56 -15.25
CA ALA A 195 4.86 1.73 -16.43
C ALA A 195 5.63 2.50 -17.50
N SER A 196 5.24 3.75 -17.65
CA SER A 196 5.89 4.71 -18.50
C SER A 196 6.10 5.95 -17.64
N GLY A 197 7.34 6.13 -17.15
CA GLY A 197 7.72 7.24 -16.29
C GLY A 197 7.58 8.61 -16.96
N PHE A 198 7.87 9.65 -16.19
CA PHE A 198 7.86 11.03 -16.68
C PHE A 198 9.28 11.44 -17.06
N ASP A 199 9.46 12.28 -18.08
CA ASP A 199 10.77 12.82 -18.40
C ASP A 199 11.10 13.93 -17.40
N PRO A 200 12.19 13.82 -16.61
CA PRO A 200 12.55 14.85 -15.64
C PRO A 200 12.81 16.22 -16.27
N ARG A 201 13.10 16.28 -17.59
CA ARG A 201 13.28 17.53 -18.33
C ARG A 201 11.97 18.30 -18.55
N ASP A 202 10.84 17.61 -18.41
CA ASP A 202 9.50 18.20 -18.54
C ASP A 202 8.87 18.54 -17.17
N THR A 203 9.63 18.39 -16.08
CA THR A 203 9.22 18.80 -14.75
C THR A 203 9.50 20.28 -14.53
N PHE A 204 8.45 21.05 -14.26
CA PHE A 204 8.55 22.49 -14.01
C PHE A 204 7.67 22.92 -12.84
N ALA A 205 8.07 24.00 -12.17
CA ALA A 205 7.27 24.67 -11.15
C ALA A 205 5.97 25.21 -11.78
N ARG A 206 4.82 24.91 -11.16
CA ARG A 206 3.50 25.42 -11.54
C ARG A 206 2.67 25.72 -10.31
N ASP A 207 1.63 26.54 -10.51
CA ASP A 207 0.69 26.98 -9.48
C ASP A 207 -0.16 25.84 -8.92
N PHE A 208 -0.26 25.76 -7.60
CA PHE A 208 -1.11 24.81 -6.88
C PHE A 208 -2.01 25.54 -5.89
N ARG A 209 -3.33 25.36 -6.01
CA ARG A 209 -4.33 26.02 -5.16
C ARG A 209 -4.82 25.10 -4.04
N THR A 210 -4.97 25.63 -2.82
CA THR A 210 -5.50 24.88 -1.68
C THR A 210 -6.54 25.65 -0.89
N GLY A 211 -7.54 24.92 -0.37
CA GLY A 211 -8.52 25.46 0.57
C GLY A 211 -9.50 26.46 -0.05
N TRP A 212 -10.41 26.96 0.79
CA TRP A 212 -11.46 27.88 0.35
C TRP A 212 -10.93 29.29 0.00
N ILE A 213 -9.80 29.70 0.59
CA ILE A 213 -9.17 31.01 0.36
C ILE A 213 -8.26 31.00 -0.89
N GLU A 214 -8.26 29.92 -1.69
CA GLU A 214 -7.38 29.73 -2.86
C GLU A 214 -5.92 30.10 -2.57
N LYS A 215 -5.35 29.63 -1.46
CA LYS A 215 -3.92 29.84 -1.19
C LYS A 215 -3.12 29.25 -2.36
N LEU A 216 -2.23 30.06 -2.92
CA LEU A 216 -1.41 29.72 -4.08
C LEU A 216 -0.02 29.31 -3.61
N TYR A 217 0.40 28.12 -4.02
CA TYR A 217 1.75 27.60 -3.81
C TYR A 217 2.38 27.31 -5.17
N GLN A 218 3.71 27.26 -5.21
CA GLN A 218 4.44 26.70 -6.35
C GLN A 218 4.89 25.28 -6.01
N THR A 219 4.71 24.36 -6.94
CA THR A 219 5.23 22.99 -6.80
C THR A 219 5.77 22.48 -8.11
N ASN A 220 6.80 21.64 -8.04
CA ASN A 220 7.26 20.91 -9.21
C ASN A 220 6.15 19.97 -9.69
N THR A 221 5.87 20.02 -10.99
CA THR A 221 4.85 19.21 -11.65
C THR A 221 5.46 18.49 -12.84
N MET A 222 5.32 17.18 -12.85
CA MET A 222 5.71 16.33 -13.96
C MET A 222 4.66 16.36 -15.07
N TYR A 223 5.13 16.33 -16.32
CA TYR A 223 4.30 16.45 -17.51
C TYR A 223 4.41 15.22 -18.40
N LYS A 224 3.31 14.84 -19.04
CA LYS A 224 3.33 13.81 -20.06
C LYS A 224 2.17 13.91 -21.03
N GLU A 225 2.42 13.61 -22.30
CA GLU A 225 1.38 13.33 -23.30
C GLU A 225 1.29 11.86 -23.63
N GLY A 226 0.07 11.37 -23.87
CA GLY A 226 -0.15 9.98 -24.22
C GLY A 226 -1.62 9.58 -24.19
N GLU A 227 -1.85 8.28 -24.24
CA GLU A 227 -3.16 7.67 -24.06
C GLU A 227 -3.33 7.26 -22.59
N PHE A 228 -4.37 7.75 -21.93
CA PHE A 228 -4.65 7.47 -20.52
C PHE A 228 -6.10 7.09 -20.32
N ARG A 229 -6.40 6.38 -19.22
CA ARG A 229 -7.77 6.06 -18.83
C ARG A 229 -8.29 7.10 -17.86
N PHE A 230 -9.48 7.61 -18.16
CA PHE A 230 -10.20 8.55 -17.30
C PHE A 230 -11.60 8.02 -16.97
N ALA A 231 -12.04 8.26 -15.73
CA ALA A 231 -13.41 8.03 -15.28
C ALA A 231 -13.96 9.30 -14.66
N ARG A 232 -15.26 9.54 -14.80
CA ARG A 232 -15.95 10.67 -14.18
C ARG A 232 -16.98 10.13 -13.20
N ILE A 233 -17.00 10.64 -11.98
CA ILE A 233 -18.01 10.30 -10.96
C ILE A 233 -18.76 11.58 -10.61
N PRO A 234 -19.89 11.87 -11.29
CA PRO A 234 -20.63 13.11 -11.10
C PRO A 234 -21.14 13.30 -9.67
N GLU A 235 -21.54 12.22 -9.00
CA GLU A 235 -22.07 12.23 -7.63
C GLU A 235 -21.06 12.79 -6.60
N LEU A 236 -19.77 12.50 -6.80
CA LEU A 236 -18.67 13.01 -5.99
C LEU A 236 -18.01 14.26 -6.59
N GLU A 237 -18.43 14.69 -7.78
CA GLU A 237 -17.80 15.78 -8.54
C GLU A 237 -16.28 15.57 -8.71
N ILE A 238 -15.87 14.34 -9.04
CA ILE A 238 -14.46 13.99 -9.27
C ILE A 238 -14.22 13.47 -10.68
N GLU A 239 -13.06 13.79 -11.25
CA GLU A 239 -12.49 13.10 -12.40
C GLU A 239 -11.25 12.30 -12.00
N VAL A 240 -11.15 11.07 -12.47
CA VAL A 240 -10.14 10.10 -12.04
C VAL A 240 -9.24 9.76 -13.21
N LEU A 241 -7.93 9.95 -13.04
CA LEU A 241 -6.88 9.49 -13.95
C LEU A 241 -6.26 8.19 -13.42
N GLU A 242 -6.10 7.18 -14.29
CA GLU A 242 -5.37 5.95 -13.97
C GLU A 242 -3.94 5.98 -14.53
N LEU A 243 -2.96 5.72 -13.66
CA LEU A 243 -1.54 5.58 -13.97
C LEU A 243 -1.09 4.14 -13.66
N PRO A 244 -0.82 3.29 -14.67
CA PRO A 244 -0.38 1.92 -14.45
C PRO A 244 1.07 1.86 -13.95
N PHE A 245 1.38 0.84 -13.14
CA PHE A 245 2.77 0.50 -12.79
C PHE A 245 3.40 -0.39 -13.87
N GLN A 246 4.71 -0.68 -13.77
CA GLN A 246 5.46 -1.52 -14.70
C GLN A 246 4.73 -2.82 -15.07
N SER A 247 4.97 -3.33 -16.29
CA SER A 247 4.19 -4.40 -16.94
C SER A 247 4.09 -5.72 -16.16
N ARG A 248 4.99 -5.97 -15.20
CA ARG A 248 4.94 -7.14 -14.31
C ARG A 248 4.09 -6.93 -13.05
N SER A 249 3.61 -5.70 -12.82
CA SER A 249 2.79 -5.35 -11.66
C SER A 249 1.32 -5.25 -12.04
N ASP A 250 0.47 -5.78 -11.15
CA ASP A 250 -0.99 -5.59 -11.22
C ASP A 250 -1.44 -4.27 -10.56
N SER A 251 -0.50 -3.49 -10.03
CA SER A 251 -0.81 -2.28 -9.28
C SER A 251 -0.99 -1.07 -10.20
N ILE A 252 -1.93 -0.21 -9.81
CA ILE A 252 -2.26 1.05 -10.49
C ILE A 252 -2.39 2.16 -9.46
N MET A 253 -2.14 3.39 -9.87
CA MET A 253 -2.44 4.57 -9.10
C MET A 253 -3.60 5.34 -9.75
N TRP A 254 -4.58 5.71 -8.93
CA TRP A 254 -5.62 6.65 -9.31
C TRP A 254 -5.32 8.02 -8.72
N ILE A 255 -5.41 9.05 -9.55
CA ILE A 255 -5.48 10.45 -9.13
C ILE A 255 -6.94 10.88 -9.28
N MET A 256 -7.60 11.15 -8.17
CA MET A 256 -9.00 11.58 -8.10
C MET A 256 -9.03 13.08 -7.85
N LEU A 257 -9.28 13.84 -8.90
CA LEU A 257 -9.26 15.30 -8.90
C LEU A 257 -10.69 15.85 -8.70
N PRO A 258 -10.98 16.49 -7.56
CA PRO A 258 -12.25 17.19 -7.33
C PRO A 258 -12.50 18.29 -8.35
N ASP A 259 -13.75 18.63 -8.64
CA ASP A 259 -14.10 19.88 -9.31
C ASP A 259 -13.64 21.10 -8.52
N ARG A 260 -13.66 22.28 -9.14
CA ARG A 260 -13.13 23.52 -8.52
C ARG A 260 -13.85 23.86 -7.21
N ASP A 261 -15.16 23.68 -7.16
CA ASP A 261 -15.99 24.07 -6.01
C ASP A 261 -16.21 22.90 -5.02
N ALA A 262 -15.68 21.72 -5.33
CA ALA A 262 -15.87 20.51 -4.53
C ALA A 262 -14.80 20.40 -3.43
N GLY A 263 -15.20 20.62 -2.18
CA GLY A 263 -14.33 20.45 -1.02
C GLY A 263 -13.94 18.98 -0.75
N LEU A 264 -12.66 18.75 -0.40
CA LEU A 264 -12.16 17.42 -0.06
C LEU A 264 -12.95 16.76 1.07
N GLU A 265 -13.29 17.51 2.12
CA GLU A 265 -14.03 16.97 3.27
C GLU A 265 -15.37 16.34 2.86
N ARG A 266 -16.14 17.02 2.01
CA ARG A 266 -17.41 16.51 1.49
C ARG A 266 -17.21 15.22 0.72
N ILE A 267 -16.20 15.17 -0.15
CA ILE A 267 -15.88 13.99 -0.96
C ILE A 267 -15.47 12.83 -0.04
N VAL A 268 -14.58 13.06 0.91
CA VAL A 268 -14.11 12.02 1.83
C VAL A 268 -15.25 11.46 2.69
N LYS A 269 -16.15 12.32 3.19
CA LYS A 269 -17.33 11.89 3.94
C LYS A 269 -18.28 11.04 3.10
N ALA A 270 -18.50 11.42 1.84
CA ALA A 270 -19.39 10.72 0.90
C ALA A 270 -18.78 9.48 0.24
N LEU A 271 -17.48 9.25 0.39
CA LEU A 271 -16.78 8.15 -0.27
C LEU A 271 -17.23 6.81 0.33
N GLU A 272 -17.81 5.97 -0.53
CA GLU A 272 -18.31 4.62 -0.22
C GLU A 272 -17.75 3.59 -1.22
N PRO A 273 -17.73 2.28 -0.90
CA PRO A 273 -17.15 1.25 -1.75
C PRO A 273 -17.70 1.22 -3.18
N GLU A 274 -18.99 1.50 -3.35
CA GLU A 274 -19.69 1.50 -4.63
C GLU A 274 -19.09 2.52 -5.60
N HIS A 275 -18.50 3.60 -5.09
CA HIS A 275 -17.81 4.58 -5.91
C HIS A 275 -16.52 4.00 -6.53
N PHE A 276 -15.82 3.09 -5.85
CA PHE A 276 -14.65 2.41 -6.42
C PHE A 276 -15.06 1.47 -7.56
N ASP A 277 -16.18 0.77 -7.40
CA ASP A 277 -16.73 -0.05 -8.48
C ASP A 277 -17.21 0.80 -9.65
N ALA A 278 -17.86 1.93 -9.38
CA ALA A 278 -18.23 2.89 -10.40
C ALA A 278 -17.00 3.41 -11.16
N ILE A 279 -15.93 3.80 -10.47
CA ILE A 279 -14.68 4.23 -11.12
C ILE A 279 -14.13 3.12 -12.04
N HIS A 280 -14.05 1.88 -11.55
CA HIS A 280 -13.61 0.74 -12.38
C HIS A 280 -14.46 0.55 -13.64
N ALA A 281 -15.78 0.74 -13.54
CA ALA A 281 -16.72 0.53 -14.64
C ALA A 281 -16.71 1.66 -15.68
N HIS A 282 -16.38 2.89 -15.29
CA HIS A 282 -16.55 4.10 -16.13
C HIS A 282 -15.27 4.58 -16.82
N PHE A 283 -14.18 3.81 -16.77
CA PHE A 283 -12.95 4.18 -17.45
C PHE A 283 -13.08 4.16 -18.98
N SER A 284 -12.65 5.24 -19.60
CA SER A 284 -12.51 5.38 -21.06
C SER A 284 -11.11 5.86 -21.41
N MET A 285 -10.58 5.37 -22.53
CA MET A 285 -9.28 5.82 -23.06
C MET A 285 -9.42 7.19 -23.72
N LYS A 286 -8.51 8.11 -23.41
CA LYS A 286 -8.40 9.41 -24.06
C LYS A 286 -6.94 9.75 -24.30
N ARG A 287 -6.67 10.41 -25.44
CA ARG A 287 -5.41 11.08 -25.67
C ARG A 287 -5.35 12.39 -24.89
N ALA A 288 -4.41 12.52 -23.96
CA ALA A 288 -4.33 13.65 -23.05
C ALA A 288 -2.90 14.16 -22.85
N SER A 289 -2.80 15.43 -22.49
CA SER A 289 -1.67 15.93 -21.71
C SER A 289 -2.04 15.88 -20.22
N ILE A 290 -1.17 15.31 -19.40
CA ILE A 290 -1.34 15.23 -17.95
C ILE A 290 -0.24 16.03 -17.26
N VAL A 291 -0.61 16.74 -16.20
CA VAL A 291 0.31 17.49 -15.35
C VAL A 291 -0.01 17.11 -13.91
N VAL A 292 0.95 16.47 -13.23
CA VAL A 292 0.78 15.91 -11.89
C VAL A 292 1.88 16.43 -10.97
N PRO A 293 1.60 16.84 -9.73
CA PRO A 293 2.63 17.22 -8.77
C PRO A 293 3.61 16.09 -8.47
N VAL A 294 4.88 16.45 -8.27
CA VAL A 294 5.83 15.64 -7.51
C VAL A 294 5.51 15.83 -6.04
N PHE A 295 5.34 14.75 -5.29
CA PHE A 295 4.99 14.87 -3.87
C PHE A 295 5.47 13.67 -3.05
N SER A 296 5.70 13.92 -1.77
CA SER A 296 5.92 12.87 -0.77
C SER A 296 5.05 13.15 0.43
N ILE A 297 4.43 12.11 0.99
CA ILE A 297 3.57 12.22 2.18
C ILE A 297 3.99 11.12 3.15
N LYS A 298 4.08 11.48 4.43
CA LYS A 298 4.23 10.56 5.55
C LYS A 298 3.10 10.83 6.53
N THR A 299 2.48 9.78 7.04
CA THR A 299 1.44 9.87 8.06
C THR A 299 1.74 8.93 9.21
N GLU A 300 1.45 9.45 10.39
CA GLU A 300 1.57 8.78 11.66
C GLU A 300 0.17 8.63 12.25
N PHE A 301 -0.27 7.39 12.44
CA PHE A 301 -1.62 7.11 12.93
C PHE A 301 -1.56 6.10 14.07
N ASN A 302 -2.10 6.46 15.23
CA ASN A 302 -2.33 5.51 16.30
C ASN A 302 -3.66 4.79 16.01
N ALA A 303 -3.57 3.55 15.57
CA ALA A 303 -4.73 2.77 15.14
C ALA A 303 -5.49 2.11 16.30
N THR A 304 -5.01 2.25 17.54
CA THR A 304 -5.60 1.61 18.73
C THR A 304 -7.08 1.97 18.88
N ASP A 305 -7.40 3.27 18.90
CA ASP A 305 -8.76 3.75 19.12
C ASP A 305 -9.66 3.45 17.90
N PHE A 306 -9.11 3.58 16.69
CA PHE A 306 -9.82 3.19 15.47
C PHE A 306 -10.22 1.70 15.49
N LEU A 307 -9.29 0.80 15.83
CA LEU A 307 -9.55 -0.64 15.89
C LEU A 307 -10.53 -0.98 17.02
N ARG A 308 -10.39 -0.33 18.18
CA ARG A 308 -11.26 -0.54 19.33
C ARG A 308 -12.69 -0.06 19.04
N ASP A 309 -12.83 1.20 18.65
CA ASP A 309 -14.11 1.92 18.68
C ASP A 309 -14.82 1.91 17.33
N THR A 310 -14.07 2.00 16.21
CA THR A 310 -14.66 2.04 14.86
C THR A 310 -14.81 0.66 14.25
N VAL A 311 -13.80 -0.21 14.40
CA VAL A 311 -13.84 -1.58 13.86
C VAL A 311 -14.54 -2.54 14.84
N GLY A 312 -14.55 -2.22 16.13
CA GLY A 312 -15.18 -3.04 17.17
C GLY A 312 -14.33 -4.24 17.56
N LEU A 313 -13.00 -4.06 17.65
CA LEU A 313 -12.04 -5.08 18.09
C LEU A 313 -11.58 -4.86 19.53
N GLU A 314 -12.42 -4.25 20.38
CA GLU A 314 -12.04 -3.89 21.76
C GLU A 314 -11.44 -5.03 22.59
N ALA A 315 -11.96 -6.24 22.44
CA ALA A 315 -11.50 -7.40 23.21
C ALA A 315 -10.00 -7.69 23.03
N MET A 316 -9.39 -7.39 21.86
CA MET A 316 -7.95 -7.63 21.65
C MET A 316 -7.03 -6.81 22.58
N PHE A 317 -7.56 -5.74 23.17
CA PHE A 317 -6.87 -4.85 24.11
C PHE A 317 -7.11 -5.24 25.58
N ARG A 318 -7.85 -6.33 25.84
CA ARG A 318 -8.11 -6.86 27.19
C ARG A 318 -7.21 -8.06 27.47
N LEU A 319 -6.85 -8.23 28.74
CA LEU A 319 -6.07 -9.39 29.19
C LEU A 319 -6.79 -10.70 28.85
N ARG A 320 -6.02 -11.75 28.52
CA ARG A 320 -6.47 -13.13 28.22
C ARG A 320 -7.03 -13.36 26.82
N GLU A 321 -7.25 -12.32 26.03
CA GLU A 321 -7.83 -12.46 24.70
C GLU A 321 -6.79 -12.88 23.65
N LEU A 322 -5.51 -12.63 23.92
CA LEU A 322 -4.36 -13.08 23.12
C LEU A 322 -3.49 -14.05 23.93
N ARG A 323 -3.18 -15.21 23.35
CA ARG A 323 -2.22 -16.19 23.91
C ARG A 323 -0.82 -15.94 23.38
N PHE A 324 -0.21 -14.83 23.80
CA PHE A 324 1.13 -14.46 23.36
C PHE A 324 2.23 -15.12 24.19
N PHE A 325 2.00 -15.33 25.49
CA PHE A 325 2.95 -15.96 26.41
C PHE A 325 2.39 -17.30 26.92
N ASP A 326 3.28 -18.23 27.29
CA ASP A 326 2.90 -19.56 27.78
C ASP A 326 2.45 -19.54 29.25
N ASP A 327 2.99 -18.63 30.05
CA ASP A 327 2.90 -18.64 31.51
C ASP A 327 2.05 -17.52 32.12
N HIS A 328 1.54 -16.57 31.30
CA HIS A 328 0.70 -15.47 31.78
C HIS A 328 -0.19 -14.85 30.70
N ASP A 329 -1.19 -14.12 31.18
CA ASP A 329 -2.14 -13.41 30.34
C ASP A 329 -1.48 -12.23 29.62
N SER A 330 -1.86 -12.03 28.35
CA SER A 330 -1.38 -10.91 27.54
C SER A 330 -2.54 -10.14 26.91
N SER A 331 -2.26 -8.89 26.57
CA SER A 331 -3.11 -8.02 25.76
C SER A 331 -2.24 -7.25 24.79
N LEU A 332 -2.80 -6.87 23.65
CA LEU A 332 -2.16 -5.86 22.82
C LEU A 332 -2.41 -4.51 23.47
N ASP A 333 -1.37 -3.71 23.70
CA ASP A 333 -1.57 -2.39 24.33
C ASP A 333 -1.80 -1.29 23.31
N SER A 334 -1.12 -1.38 22.16
CA SER A 334 -1.09 -0.28 21.20
C SER A 334 -0.75 -0.73 19.79
N VAL A 335 -1.35 -0.08 18.80
CA VAL A 335 -1.11 -0.31 17.36
C VAL A 335 -0.67 0.98 16.69
N MET A 336 0.61 1.05 16.32
CA MET A 336 1.17 2.18 15.58
C MET A 336 1.19 1.87 14.09
N HIS A 337 0.42 2.62 13.31
CA HIS A 337 0.42 2.55 11.86
C HIS A 337 1.20 3.73 11.26
N ARG A 338 2.10 3.42 10.33
CA ARG A 338 2.87 4.40 9.56
C ARG A 338 2.70 4.13 8.08
N ALA A 339 2.44 5.18 7.32
CA ALA A 339 2.34 5.10 5.87
C ALA A 339 3.19 6.19 5.24
N ALA A 340 3.85 5.85 4.13
CA ALA A 340 4.60 6.82 3.34
C ALA A 340 4.47 6.55 1.85
N ILE A 341 4.31 7.60 1.06
CA ILE A 341 4.33 7.55 -0.40
C ILE A 341 5.28 8.61 -0.93
N SER A 342 6.01 8.31 -1.99
CA SER A 342 6.86 9.27 -2.70
C SER A 342 6.69 9.12 -4.20
N VAL A 343 5.99 10.07 -4.80
CA VAL A 343 5.65 10.15 -6.23
C VAL A 343 6.61 11.12 -6.89
N HIS A 344 7.30 10.65 -7.92
CA HIS A 344 8.34 11.37 -8.66
C HIS A 344 8.45 10.80 -10.07
N GLU A 345 9.31 11.38 -10.90
CA GLU A 345 9.43 11.07 -12.32
C GLU A 345 10.02 9.68 -12.60
N ARG A 346 10.89 9.21 -11.70
CA ARG A 346 11.68 7.99 -11.92
C ARG A 346 10.84 6.72 -11.83
N THR A 347 11.15 5.80 -12.73
CA THR A 347 10.87 4.37 -12.58
C THR A 347 11.95 3.72 -11.70
N ALA A 348 11.65 2.58 -11.07
CA ALA A 348 12.61 1.83 -10.25
C ALA A 348 13.82 1.27 -11.03
N GLU A 349 13.92 1.50 -12.34
CA GLU A 349 15.01 1.05 -13.21
C GLU A 349 15.60 2.21 -14.00
N ALA A 350 16.38 3.05 -13.32
CA ALA A 350 17.33 3.93 -14.00
C ALA A 350 18.47 3.08 -14.59
N GLY A 351 18.27 2.61 -15.83
CA GLY A 351 19.27 1.91 -16.64
C GLY A 351 18.80 1.52 -18.05
N GLY A 352 17.49 1.44 -18.29
CA GLY A 352 16.95 1.10 -19.61
C GLY A 352 16.64 2.33 -20.44
N VAL A 353 17.57 2.72 -21.31
CA VAL A 353 17.44 3.55 -22.53
C VAL A 353 16.18 4.44 -22.59
N ALA A 354 16.40 5.76 -22.45
CA ALA A 354 15.43 6.77 -22.86
C ALA A 354 14.98 6.45 -24.29
N THR A 355 13.76 5.92 -24.44
CA THR A 355 13.20 5.68 -25.75
C THR A 355 12.89 7.06 -26.32
N VAL A 356 13.77 7.53 -27.20
CA VAL A 356 13.54 8.75 -27.99
C VAL A 356 12.30 8.48 -28.81
N HIS A 357 11.15 8.96 -28.34
CA HIS A 357 9.97 9.01 -29.17
C HIS A 357 10.23 10.05 -30.25
N SER A 358 10.46 9.59 -31.48
CA SER A 358 10.45 10.44 -32.67
C SER A 358 9.23 11.34 -32.63
N PHE A 359 9.46 12.65 -32.59
CA PHE A 359 8.46 13.68 -32.80
C PHE A 359 7.97 13.60 -34.24
N SER A 360 7.11 12.62 -34.54
CA SER A 360 6.16 12.75 -35.64
C SER A 360 5.28 13.95 -35.29
N LYS A 361 4.99 14.82 -36.28
CA LYS A 361 4.01 15.91 -36.16
C LYS A 361 2.65 15.32 -35.81
N ARG A 362 2.41 15.04 -34.53
CA ARG A 362 1.16 14.50 -34.02
C ARG A 362 0.27 15.67 -33.64
N SER A 363 -1.02 15.55 -33.90
CA SER A 363 -2.02 16.51 -33.41
C SER A 363 -1.81 16.73 -31.91
N ALA A 364 -1.85 17.99 -31.49
CA ALA A 364 -1.83 18.35 -30.08
C ALA A 364 -2.94 17.59 -29.34
N ALA A 365 -2.64 17.08 -28.15
CA ALA A 365 -3.66 16.48 -27.30
C ALA A 365 -4.76 17.51 -27.03
N SER A 366 -6.01 17.19 -27.39
CA SER A 366 -7.15 18.09 -27.22
C SER A 366 -7.65 18.13 -25.77
N TYR A 367 -7.33 17.12 -24.97
CA TYR A 367 -7.75 16.99 -23.60
C TYR A 367 -6.57 17.22 -22.64
N GLN A 368 -6.78 18.02 -21.60
CA GLN A 368 -5.79 18.38 -20.60
C GLN A 368 -6.28 18.00 -19.21
N PHE A 369 -5.46 17.27 -18.44
CA PHE A 369 -5.73 16.94 -17.05
C PHE A 369 -4.66 17.58 -16.15
N TYR A 370 -5.02 18.71 -15.54
CA TYR A 370 -4.12 19.50 -14.69
C TYR A 370 -4.46 19.34 -13.21
N VAL A 371 -3.55 18.72 -12.46
CA VAL A 371 -3.66 18.51 -11.01
C VAL A 371 -3.04 19.70 -10.27
N GLY A 372 -3.62 20.88 -10.48
CA GLY A 372 -3.19 22.16 -9.86
C GLY A 372 -3.94 22.55 -8.60
N ARG A 373 -4.57 21.59 -7.91
CA ARG A 373 -5.31 21.80 -6.67
C ARG A 373 -5.32 20.53 -5.81
N SER A 374 -5.75 20.66 -4.56
CA SER A 374 -5.87 19.52 -3.63
C SER A 374 -6.66 18.35 -4.25
N PHE A 375 -6.16 17.13 -4.09
CA PHE A 375 -6.70 15.93 -4.75
C PHE A 375 -6.56 14.69 -3.88
N LEU A 376 -7.40 13.69 -4.13
CA LEU A 376 -7.28 12.36 -3.51
C LEU A 376 -6.50 11.43 -4.44
N PHE A 377 -5.87 10.41 -3.87
CA PHE A 377 -5.25 9.34 -4.65
C PHE A 377 -5.47 7.99 -3.97
N ALA A 378 -5.41 6.94 -4.78
CA ALA A 378 -5.40 5.56 -4.29
C ALA A 378 -4.38 4.74 -5.09
N ILE A 379 -3.71 3.80 -4.43
CA ILE A 379 -2.96 2.73 -5.09
C ILE A 379 -3.72 1.45 -4.83
N LEU A 380 -4.03 0.72 -5.89
CA LEU A 380 -4.80 -0.52 -5.79
C LEU A 380 -4.30 -1.58 -6.77
N LYS A 381 -4.66 -2.82 -6.50
CA LYS A 381 -4.51 -3.94 -7.44
C LYS A 381 -5.65 -3.91 -8.45
N ARG A 382 -5.34 -3.95 -9.73
CA ARG A 382 -6.34 -3.92 -10.80
C ARG A 382 -7.21 -5.18 -10.79
N SER A 383 -6.61 -6.36 -10.60
CA SER A 383 -7.33 -7.64 -10.65
C SER A 383 -8.24 -7.86 -9.44
N SER A 384 -7.73 -7.62 -8.24
CA SER A 384 -8.44 -7.89 -6.98
C SER A 384 -9.20 -6.68 -6.42
N LYS A 385 -9.02 -5.49 -7.03
CA LYS A 385 -9.54 -4.20 -6.56
C LYS A 385 -9.08 -3.78 -5.15
N GLN A 386 -8.10 -4.49 -4.59
CA GLN A 386 -7.62 -4.25 -3.23
C GLN A 386 -6.92 -2.89 -3.13
N ILE A 387 -7.38 -2.03 -2.22
CA ILE A 387 -6.74 -0.75 -1.90
C ILE A 387 -5.48 -1.01 -1.08
N LEU A 388 -4.32 -0.65 -1.61
CA LEU A 388 -3.02 -0.74 -0.95
C LEU A 388 -2.72 0.54 -0.16
N PHE A 389 -2.96 1.69 -0.80
CA PHE A 389 -2.85 3.03 -0.20
C PHE A 389 -4.02 3.88 -0.61
N ILE A 390 -4.41 4.81 0.26
CA ILE A 390 -5.37 5.87 -0.05
C ILE A 390 -4.99 7.11 0.75
N GLY A 391 -5.22 8.28 0.18
CA GLY A 391 -4.86 9.53 0.81
C GLY A 391 -5.25 10.75 -0.01
N HIS A 392 -4.79 11.91 0.44
CA HIS A 392 -4.93 13.17 -0.28
C HIS A 392 -3.69 14.03 -0.11
N LEU A 393 -3.41 14.80 -1.17
CA LEU A 393 -2.50 15.93 -1.09
C LEU A 393 -3.36 17.18 -0.89
N TYR A 394 -3.34 17.73 0.32
CA TYR A 394 -3.94 19.03 0.61
C TYR A 394 -3.07 20.16 0.07
N LYS A 395 -1.76 20.14 0.37
CA LYS A 395 -0.78 21.16 -0.05
C LYS A 395 0.59 20.54 -0.38
N PRO A 396 1.32 21.01 -1.40
CA PRO A 396 2.66 20.52 -1.72
C PRO A 396 3.65 20.83 -0.59
N HIS A 397 4.71 20.01 -0.46
CA HIS A 397 5.73 20.16 0.60
C HIS A 397 6.77 21.25 0.28
N ASP A 398 6.99 21.57 -1.00
CA ASP A 398 7.91 22.61 -1.44
C ASP A 398 7.19 23.97 -1.32
N LEU A 399 7.03 24.44 -0.08
CA LEU A 399 6.41 25.73 0.22
C LEU A 399 7.38 26.85 -0.14
N VAL A 400 7.39 27.26 -1.40
CA VAL A 400 7.70 28.65 -1.73
C VAL A 400 6.36 29.37 -1.75
N GLU A 401 6.04 30.09 -0.67
CA GLU A 401 4.97 31.08 -0.71
C GLU A 401 5.35 32.10 -1.80
N VAL A 402 4.44 32.30 -2.76
CA VAL A 402 4.61 33.28 -3.85
C VAL A 402 4.16 34.65 -3.37
#